data_AF-A0A0Q5QQ95-F1
#
_entry.id   AF-A0A0Q5QQ95-F1
#
_cell.length_a   1.000
_cell.length_b   1.000
_cell.length_c   1.000
_cell.angle_alpha   90.00
_cell.angle_beta   90.00
_cell.angle_gamma   90.00
#
_symmetry.space_group_name_H-M   'P 1'
#
loop_
_entity.id
_entity.type
_entity.pdbx_description
1 polymer ?
#
loop_
_entity_poly.entity_id
_entity_poly.type
_entity_poly.pdbx_seq_one_letter_code
_entity_poly.pdbx_strand_id
1 'polypeptide(L)'
;MTDPQPSLPGMPRWHDDPVVRDTISRIRNFGLAVTVVEDLCATHAKDPDARAAACPCAYTSGRSLIGEPELAVYGLGAEDAVEVLCDVTEELDVRSWKRLVAEKTEIYTESVDLAVTLVEAVDTTDLRVHRALFPNSPVLQVVWPDDHGFYPWEQLYSLRPADQYLKGVEGFARDVGPRVISRATGPNRAQRRKKNRR
;
A
#
# COMPACT_ATOMS: atom_id res chain seq x y z
N MET A 1 22.76 -15.48 -27.78
CA MET A 1 23.68 -14.93 -26.76
C MET A 1 22.97 -13.73 -26.16
N THR A 2 22.27 -13.93 -25.04
CA THR A 2 21.37 -12.91 -24.46
C THR A 2 22.23 -11.89 -23.72
N ASP A 3 22.05 -10.62 -24.07
CA ASP A 3 22.75 -9.48 -23.47
C ASP A 3 22.59 -9.51 -21.93
N PRO A 4 23.68 -9.39 -21.13
CA PRO A 4 23.55 -9.25 -19.69
C PRO A 4 22.79 -7.96 -19.38
N GLN A 5 21.53 -8.11 -18.95
CA GLN A 5 20.68 -7.03 -18.48
C GLN A 5 21.48 -6.10 -17.55
N PRO A 6 21.40 -4.76 -17.76
CA PRO A 6 22.21 -3.81 -16.99
C PRO A 6 21.96 -4.03 -15.50
N SER A 7 23.05 -4.15 -14.74
CA SER A 7 22.97 -4.31 -13.30
C SER A 7 22.42 -3.03 -12.67
N LEU A 8 21.18 -3.07 -12.19
CA LEU A 8 20.62 -2.03 -11.33
C LEU A 8 21.42 -1.98 -10.02
N PRO A 9 22.10 -0.86 -9.70
CA PRO A 9 22.84 -0.73 -8.45
C PRO A 9 21.95 -1.00 -7.24
N GLY A 10 22.42 -1.82 -6.29
CA GLY A 10 21.67 -2.14 -5.07
C GLY A 10 20.67 -3.30 -5.18
N MET A 11 20.43 -3.84 -6.38
CA MET A 11 19.52 -4.99 -6.55
C MET A 11 20.28 -6.33 -6.64
N PRO A 12 19.93 -7.35 -5.83
CA PRO A 12 20.52 -8.68 -5.97
C PRO A 12 20.20 -9.28 -7.33
N ARG A 13 21.14 -10.09 -7.85
CA ARG A 13 20.94 -10.70 -9.18
C ARG A 13 19.91 -11.82 -9.19
N TRP A 14 19.70 -12.45 -8.04
CA TRP A 14 18.94 -13.66 -7.86
C TRP A 14 18.59 -13.84 -6.37
N HIS A 15 17.56 -14.64 -6.08
CA HIS A 15 17.13 -15.01 -4.73
C HIS A 15 16.52 -16.42 -4.75
N ASP A 16 16.66 -17.19 -3.66
CA ASP A 16 16.13 -18.56 -3.53
C ASP A 16 14.59 -18.60 -3.59
N ASP A 17 13.97 -17.62 -2.93
CA ASP A 17 12.52 -17.44 -2.93
C ASP A 17 11.98 -17.10 -4.33
N PRO A 18 11.07 -17.93 -4.89
CA PRO A 18 10.52 -17.72 -6.22
C PRO A 18 9.75 -16.41 -6.36
N VAL A 19 9.08 -15.94 -5.30
CA VAL A 19 8.30 -14.69 -5.33
C VAL A 19 9.24 -13.48 -5.42
N VAL A 20 10.30 -13.49 -4.61
CA VAL A 20 11.33 -12.44 -4.65
C VAL A 20 12.05 -12.46 -6.00
N ARG A 21 12.37 -13.64 -6.53
CA ARG A 21 13.02 -13.81 -7.82
C ARG A 21 12.17 -13.30 -8.99
N ASP A 22 10.88 -13.59 -9.00
CA ASP A 22 9.94 -13.07 -10.00
C ASP A 22 9.87 -11.54 -9.91
N THR A 23 9.80 -11.00 -8.69
CA THR A 23 9.81 -9.54 -8.46
C THR A 23 11.08 -8.87 -8.95
N ILE A 24 12.27 -9.46 -8.71
CA ILE A 24 13.55 -8.96 -9.27
C ILE A 24 13.46 -8.88 -10.80
N SER A 25 12.86 -9.88 -11.44
CA SER A 25 12.71 -9.92 -12.90
C SER A 25 11.78 -8.82 -13.41
N ARG A 26 10.66 -8.58 -12.72
CA ARG A 26 9.72 -7.48 -13.04
C ARG A 26 10.37 -6.11 -12.90
N ILE A 27 11.06 -5.85 -11.78
CA ILE A 27 11.75 -4.57 -11.53
C ILE A 27 12.82 -4.32 -12.59
N ARG A 28 13.54 -5.33 -13.05
CA ARG A 28 14.52 -5.17 -14.14
C ARG A 28 13.90 -4.77 -15.47
N ASN A 29 12.74 -5.35 -15.78
CA ASN A 29 12.07 -5.11 -17.06
C ASN A 29 11.29 -3.79 -17.07
N PHE A 30 10.76 -3.36 -15.92
CA PHE A 30 9.77 -2.28 -15.83
C PHE A 30 10.15 -1.16 -14.85
N GLY A 31 11.22 -1.30 -14.06
CA GLY A 31 11.65 -0.34 -13.04
C GLY A 31 10.88 -0.44 -11.71
N LEU A 32 9.68 -1.03 -11.72
CA LEU A 32 8.80 -1.17 -10.56
C LEU A 32 8.10 -2.53 -10.61
N ALA A 33 7.72 -3.05 -9.45
CA ALA A 33 6.79 -4.17 -9.33
C ALA A 33 5.76 -3.88 -8.25
N VAL A 34 4.51 -4.30 -8.49
CA VAL A 34 3.47 -4.36 -7.46
C VAL A 34 3.25 -5.83 -7.08
N THR A 35 3.31 -6.09 -5.78
CA THR A 35 2.99 -7.40 -5.20
C THR A 35 1.64 -7.30 -4.54
N VAL A 36 0.72 -8.18 -4.92
CA VAL A 36 -0.58 -8.32 -4.26
C VAL A 36 -0.58 -9.61 -3.45
N VAL A 37 -1.03 -9.50 -2.21
CA VAL A 37 -1.22 -10.61 -1.27
C VAL A 37 -2.72 -10.72 -1.01
N GLU A 38 -3.41 -11.48 -1.86
CA GLU A 38 -4.79 -11.90 -1.63
C GLU A 38 -4.73 -13.28 -0.96
N ASP A 39 -5.20 -13.39 0.28
CA ASP A 39 -5.38 -14.65 1.03
C ASP A 39 -4.38 -15.80 0.74
N LEU A 40 -3.23 -15.78 1.42
CA LEU A 40 -2.57 -17.04 1.81
C LEU A 40 -2.99 -17.42 3.24
N CYS A 41 -4.28 -17.63 3.45
CA CYS A 41 -4.84 -18.26 4.65
C CYS A 41 -5.48 -19.62 4.31
N ALA A 42 -4.65 -20.58 3.92
CA ALA A 42 -4.94 -22.02 4.11
C ALA A 42 -3.68 -22.90 4.03
N THR A 43 -2.64 -22.48 3.31
CA THR A 43 -1.46 -23.34 3.04
C THR A 43 -0.24 -23.07 3.93
N HIS A 44 -0.23 -21.98 4.71
CA HIS A 44 0.84 -21.70 5.70
C HIS A 44 0.54 -22.17 7.13
N ALA A 45 -0.54 -22.92 7.35
CA ALA A 45 -0.87 -23.53 8.66
C ALA A 45 0.15 -24.60 9.15
N LYS A 46 1.29 -24.78 8.47
CA LYS A 46 2.39 -25.64 8.91
C LYS A 46 3.51 -24.89 9.63
N ASP A 47 3.47 -23.56 9.66
CA ASP A 47 4.42 -22.75 10.42
C ASP A 47 3.68 -22.14 11.63
N PRO A 48 3.98 -22.57 12.87
CA PRO A 48 3.36 -22.03 14.07
C PRO A 48 3.73 -20.57 14.35
N ASP A 49 4.75 -20.02 13.66
CA ASP A 49 5.15 -18.60 13.75
C ASP A 49 4.62 -17.75 12.59
N ALA A 50 4.00 -18.36 11.57
CA ALA A 50 3.34 -17.62 10.49
C ALA A 50 2.02 -17.03 11.01
N ARG A 51 2.07 -15.82 11.55
CA ARG A 51 0.87 -14.99 11.72
C ARG A 51 0.21 -14.84 10.35
N ALA A 52 -0.88 -15.57 10.15
CA ALA A 52 -1.82 -15.40 9.06
C ALA A 52 -1.94 -13.92 8.69
N ALA A 53 -1.61 -13.56 7.44
CA ALA A 53 -1.83 -12.21 6.96
C ALA A 53 -3.35 -11.95 6.96
N ALA A 54 -3.83 -11.25 7.97
CA ALA A 54 -5.25 -11.14 8.32
C ALA A 54 -6.02 -10.12 7.46
N CYS A 55 -5.46 -9.67 6.34
CA CYS A 55 -6.08 -8.70 5.43
C CYS A 55 -5.37 -8.73 4.07
N PRO A 56 -6.11 -8.59 2.95
CA PRO A 56 -5.47 -8.38 1.66
C PRO A 56 -4.61 -7.11 1.70
N CYS A 57 -3.41 -7.20 1.16
CA CYS A 57 -2.53 -6.06 1.01
C CYS A 57 -1.86 -6.06 -0.36
N ALA A 58 -1.53 -4.87 -0.86
CA ALA A 58 -0.66 -4.71 -2.01
C ALA A 58 0.44 -3.73 -1.68
N TYR A 59 1.61 -3.90 -2.26
CA TYR A 59 2.74 -3.01 -2.04
C TYR A 59 3.68 -2.95 -3.23
N THR A 60 4.38 -1.83 -3.35
CA THR A 60 5.39 -1.61 -4.40
C THR A 60 6.74 -2.19 -3.98
N SER A 61 7.58 -2.48 -4.98
CA SER A 61 8.99 -2.76 -4.80
C SER A 61 9.75 -2.19 -5.99
N GLY A 62 10.81 -1.44 -5.71
CA GLY A 62 11.67 -0.84 -6.72
C GLY A 62 11.74 0.69 -6.64
N ARG A 63 10.80 1.36 -5.95
CA ARG A 63 10.86 2.82 -5.72
C ARG A 63 12.12 3.23 -4.95
N SER A 64 12.59 2.34 -4.08
CA SER A 64 13.83 2.50 -3.33
C SER A 64 15.05 2.73 -4.23
N LEU A 65 15.06 2.17 -5.44
CA LEU A 65 16.18 2.29 -6.39
C LEU A 65 16.34 3.72 -6.93
N ILE A 66 15.27 4.52 -6.88
CA ILE A 66 15.26 5.94 -7.27
C ILE A 66 15.22 6.88 -6.06
N GLY A 67 15.41 6.36 -4.84
CA GLY A 67 15.44 7.16 -3.61
C GLY A 67 14.06 7.53 -3.06
N GLU A 68 12.99 6.92 -3.56
CA GLU A 68 11.61 7.14 -3.11
C GLU A 68 11.16 6.02 -2.15
N PRO A 69 10.20 6.28 -1.24
CA PRO A 69 9.67 5.25 -0.36
C PRO A 69 8.87 4.22 -1.15
N GLU A 70 8.83 2.99 -0.64
CA GLU A 70 7.85 2.02 -1.13
C GLU A 70 6.45 2.37 -0.60
N LEU A 71 5.42 1.94 -1.30
CA LEU A 71 4.02 2.15 -0.94
C LEU A 71 3.39 0.82 -0.54
N ALA A 72 2.50 0.85 0.46
CA ALA A 72 1.68 -0.29 0.84
C ALA A 72 0.23 0.15 1.06
N VAL A 73 -0.74 -0.67 0.67
CA VAL A 73 -2.17 -0.44 0.91
C VAL A 73 -2.80 -1.71 1.45
N TYR A 74 -3.73 -1.55 2.38
CA TYR A 74 -4.39 -2.64 3.09
C TYR A 74 -5.91 -2.52 2.97
N GLY A 75 -6.59 -3.66 2.92
CA GLY A 75 -8.05 -3.73 2.99
C GLY A 75 -8.79 -3.51 1.67
N LEU A 76 -8.06 -3.33 0.58
CA LEU A 76 -8.61 -3.19 -0.77
C LEU A 76 -8.46 -4.51 -1.55
N GLY A 77 -9.35 -4.77 -2.50
CA GLY A 77 -9.19 -5.88 -3.46
C GLY A 77 -8.00 -5.64 -4.40
N ALA A 78 -7.45 -6.69 -5.03
CA ALA A 78 -6.26 -6.58 -5.89
C ALA A 78 -6.32 -5.44 -6.90
N GLU A 79 -7.42 -5.36 -7.66
CA GLU A 79 -7.56 -4.41 -8.75
C GLU A 79 -7.50 -2.98 -8.23
N ASP A 80 -8.38 -2.64 -7.27
CA ASP A 80 -8.40 -1.30 -6.66
C ASP A 80 -7.08 -0.97 -5.95
N ALA A 81 -6.45 -1.94 -5.30
CA ALA A 81 -5.18 -1.77 -4.62
C ALA A 81 -4.05 -1.41 -5.60
N VAL A 82 -3.98 -2.09 -6.75
CA VAL A 82 -2.98 -1.79 -7.79
C VAL A 82 -3.21 -0.41 -8.36
N GLU A 83 -4.45 -0.06 -8.72
CA GLU A 83 -4.77 1.26 -9.28
C GLU A 83 -4.45 2.40 -8.30
N VAL A 84 -4.82 2.25 -7.02
CA VAL A 84 -4.46 3.22 -5.97
C VAL A 84 -2.94 3.38 -5.85
N LEU A 85 -2.17 2.29 -5.89
CA LEU A 85 -0.72 2.36 -5.80
C LEU A 85 -0.08 3.02 -7.04
N CYS A 86 -0.66 2.85 -8.22
CA CYS A 86 -0.26 3.54 -9.44
C CYS A 86 -0.52 5.05 -9.34
N ASP A 87 -1.75 5.45 -9.03
CA ASP A 87 -2.13 6.87 -8.88
C ASP A 87 -1.26 7.59 -7.83
N VAL A 88 -1.05 6.96 -6.67
CA VAL A 88 -0.20 7.53 -5.61
C VAL A 88 1.28 7.56 -6.03
N THR A 89 1.74 6.58 -6.80
CA THR A 89 3.09 6.57 -7.37
C THR A 89 3.33 7.79 -8.25
N GLU A 90 2.40 8.12 -9.13
CA GLU A 90 2.49 9.29 -10.01
C GLU A 90 2.55 10.60 -9.22
N GLU A 91 1.79 10.71 -8.12
CA GLU A 91 1.81 11.87 -7.23
C GLU A 91 3.14 12.02 -6.49
N LEU A 92 3.76 10.91 -6.07
CA LEU A 92 5.08 10.93 -5.43
C LEU A 92 6.20 11.30 -6.40
N ASP A 93 6.04 11.06 -7.69
CA ASP A 93 7.04 11.40 -8.70
C ASP A 93 7.14 12.91 -8.94
N VAL A 94 6.10 13.67 -8.57
CA VAL A 94 6.04 15.13 -8.76
C VAL A 94 5.98 15.92 -7.45
N ARG A 95 5.69 15.28 -6.30
CA ARG A 95 5.54 15.95 -5.01
C ARG A 95 6.39 15.28 -3.93
N SER A 96 6.88 16.09 -2.99
CA SER A 96 7.65 15.58 -1.86
C SER A 96 6.78 14.73 -0.92
N TRP A 97 7.05 13.43 -0.86
CA TRP A 97 6.36 12.50 0.04
C TRP A 97 6.41 12.95 1.52
N LYS A 98 7.55 13.48 1.98
CA LYS A 98 7.70 13.98 3.35
C LYS A 98 6.68 15.06 3.68
N ARG A 99 6.44 15.94 2.70
CA ARG A 99 5.49 17.04 2.83
C ARG A 99 4.05 16.53 2.83
N LEU A 100 3.74 15.56 1.97
CA LEU A 100 2.44 14.91 1.92
C LEU A 100 2.08 14.26 3.26
N VAL A 101 3.02 13.52 3.85
CA VAL A 101 2.84 12.87 5.17
C VAL A 101 2.71 13.91 6.28
N ALA A 102 3.63 14.88 6.35
CA ALA A 102 3.65 15.89 7.42
C ALA A 102 2.38 16.76 7.45
N GLU A 103 1.87 17.12 6.27
CA GLU A 103 0.68 17.96 6.12
C GLU A 103 -0.62 17.12 6.07
N LYS A 104 -0.54 15.78 6.15
CA LYS A 104 -1.66 14.84 5.94
C LYS A 104 -2.47 15.20 4.69
N THR A 105 -1.76 15.44 3.59
CA THR A 105 -2.37 15.90 2.36
C THR A 105 -3.20 14.79 1.74
N GLU A 106 -4.48 15.08 1.46
CA GLU A 106 -5.30 14.20 0.65
C GLU A 106 -4.78 14.16 -0.79
N ILE A 107 -4.62 12.93 -1.29
CA ILE A 107 -4.33 12.58 -2.67
C ILE A 107 -5.60 11.97 -3.24
N TYR A 108 -6.07 12.47 -4.37
CA TYR A 108 -7.25 11.93 -5.02
C TYR A 108 -6.82 10.94 -6.10
N THR A 109 -7.22 9.68 -5.95
CA THR A 109 -6.95 8.60 -6.92
C THR A 109 -8.10 8.59 -7.94
N GLU A 110 -7.82 9.02 -9.16
CA GLU A 110 -8.81 9.12 -10.23
C GLU A 110 -9.37 7.75 -10.64
N SER A 111 -8.52 6.72 -10.60
CA SER A 111 -8.82 5.38 -11.09
C SER A 111 -9.92 4.67 -10.27
N VAL A 112 -10.05 5.04 -9.00
CA VAL A 112 -11.05 4.45 -8.07
C VAL A 112 -11.98 5.49 -7.39
N ASP A 113 -11.89 6.78 -7.74
CA ASP A 113 -12.67 7.88 -7.11
C ASP A 113 -12.59 7.87 -5.57
N LEU A 114 -11.36 7.84 -5.06
CA LEU A 114 -11.07 7.75 -3.63
C LEU A 114 -10.06 8.82 -3.21
N ALA A 115 -10.31 9.49 -2.08
CA ALA A 115 -9.31 10.35 -1.46
C ALA A 115 -8.50 9.50 -0.48
N VAL A 116 -7.18 9.53 -0.57
CA VAL A 116 -6.27 8.79 0.30
C VAL A 116 -5.27 9.75 0.95
N THR A 117 -4.65 9.33 2.04
CA THR A 117 -3.55 10.03 2.68
C THR A 117 -2.42 9.05 2.98
N LEU A 118 -1.24 9.57 3.27
CA LEU A 118 -0.06 8.77 3.54
C LEU A 118 0.33 8.84 5.01
N VAL A 119 0.72 7.70 5.57
CA VAL A 119 1.38 7.60 6.87
C VAL A 119 2.64 6.76 6.74
N GLU A 120 3.65 7.00 7.57
CA GLU A 120 4.81 6.12 7.63
C GLU A 120 4.42 4.77 8.26
N ALA A 121 4.74 3.68 7.57
CA ALA A 121 4.58 2.33 8.11
C ALA A 121 5.79 1.99 9.00
N VAL A 122 5.53 1.61 10.24
CA VAL A 122 6.53 1.20 11.22
C VAL A 122 6.66 -0.32 11.24
N ASP A 123 5.54 -1.04 11.13
CA ASP A 123 5.52 -2.49 10.98
C ASP A 123 5.45 -2.88 9.50
N THR A 124 6.59 -3.29 8.94
CA THR A 124 6.70 -3.82 7.56
C THR A 124 6.92 -5.34 7.54
N THR A 125 6.65 -6.04 8.65
CA THR A 125 7.01 -7.47 8.82
C THR A 125 6.37 -8.40 7.79
N ASP A 126 5.18 -8.03 7.32
CA ASP A 126 4.36 -8.71 6.32
C ASP A 126 4.79 -8.44 4.86
N LEU A 127 5.60 -7.40 4.63
CA LEU A 127 6.08 -7.03 3.29
C LEU A 127 7.32 -7.86 2.90
N ARG A 128 7.10 -9.16 2.65
CA ARG A 128 8.16 -10.16 2.41
C ARG A 128 9.19 -9.74 1.36
N VAL A 129 8.74 -9.24 0.21
CA VAL A 129 9.65 -8.84 -0.88
C VAL A 129 10.41 -7.57 -0.52
N HIS A 130 9.74 -6.59 0.09
CA HIS A 130 10.38 -5.36 0.58
C HIS A 130 11.48 -5.69 1.59
N ARG A 131 11.21 -6.56 2.58
CA ARG A 131 12.21 -6.96 3.58
C ARG A 131 13.40 -7.71 2.99
N ALA A 132 13.19 -8.47 1.92
CA ALA A 132 14.26 -9.19 1.25
C ALA A 132 15.15 -8.27 0.41
N LEU A 133 14.56 -7.27 -0.26
CA LEU A 133 15.27 -6.45 -1.27
C LEU A 133 15.67 -5.07 -0.76
N PHE A 134 14.84 -4.46 0.08
CA PHE A 134 14.92 -3.05 0.49
C PHE A 134 14.66 -2.84 2.00
N PRO A 135 15.27 -3.61 2.91
CA PRO A 135 14.90 -3.63 4.33
C PRO A 135 15.07 -2.32 5.10
N ASN A 136 15.88 -1.40 4.57
CA ASN A 136 16.15 -0.10 5.21
C ASN A 136 15.42 1.07 4.53
N SER A 137 14.66 0.79 3.47
CA SER A 137 13.92 1.82 2.77
C SER A 137 12.64 2.17 3.54
N PRO A 138 12.25 3.45 3.58
CA PRO A 138 10.98 3.83 4.16
C PRO A 138 9.82 3.21 3.37
N VAL A 139 8.75 2.88 4.09
CA VAL A 139 7.48 2.44 3.52
C VAL A 139 6.41 3.41 3.97
N LEU A 140 5.60 3.89 3.02
CA LEU A 140 4.40 4.66 3.30
C LEU A 140 3.18 3.77 3.12
N GLN A 141 2.33 3.77 4.13
CA GLN A 141 1.01 3.19 4.01
C GLN A 141 0.05 4.23 3.41
N VAL A 142 -0.66 3.80 2.37
CA VAL A 142 -1.82 4.48 1.82
C VAL A 142 -3.03 4.17 2.71
N VAL A 143 -3.63 5.23 3.25
CA VAL A 143 -4.78 5.18 4.16
C VAL A 143 -5.96 5.84 3.46
N TRP A 144 -7.09 5.16 3.43
CA TRP A 144 -8.34 5.61 2.84
C TRP A 144 -9.42 5.81 3.92
N PRO A 145 -10.38 6.74 3.72
CA PRO A 145 -11.44 7.03 4.67
C PRO A 145 -12.61 6.06 4.53
N ASP A 146 -13.48 6.03 5.53
CA ASP A 146 -14.75 5.31 5.44
C ASP A 146 -15.75 5.98 4.48
N ASP A 147 -16.94 5.37 4.34
CA ASP A 147 -18.00 5.88 3.45
C ASP A 147 -18.50 7.29 3.81
N HIS A 148 -18.21 7.74 5.03
CA HIS A 148 -18.56 9.07 5.52
C HIS A 148 -17.43 10.09 5.35
N GLY A 149 -16.29 9.65 4.81
CA GLY A 149 -15.10 10.46 4.59
C GLY A 149 -14.26 10.67 5.85
N PHE A 150 -14.43 9.83 6.88
CA PHE A 150 -13.61 9.88 8.08
C PHE A 150 -12.41 8.94 7.95
N TYR A 151 -11.24 9.40 8.39
CA TYR A 151 -10.03 8.60 8.50
C TYR A 151 -9.96 7.85 9.84
N PRO A 152 -9.13 6.80 9.94
CA PRO A 152 -9.07 5.95 11.14
C PRO A 152 -8.82 6.65 12.48
N TRP A 153 -8.15 7.80 12.48
CA TRP A 153 -7.88 8.59 13.68
C TRP A 153 -9.01 9.57 14.04
N GLU A 154 -10.05 9.67 13.22
CA GLU A 154 -11.18 10.54 13.47
C GLU A 154 -12.26 9.83 14.30
N GLN A 155 -12.86 10.57 15.24
CA GLN A 155 -13.80 10.01 16.23
C GLN A 155 -15.02 9.31 15.61
N LEU A 156 -15.40 9.68 14.40
CA LEU A 156 -16.59 9.18 13.71
C LEU A 156 -16.25 8.10 12.65
N TYR A 157 -15.01 7.61 12.64
CA TYR A 157 -14.62 6.50 11.77
C TYR A 157 -15.42 5.25 12.08
N SER A 158 -16.05 4.69 11.05
CA SER A 158 -17.03 3.60 11.20
C SER A 158 -16.49 2.22 10.84
N LEU A 159 -15.34 2.13 10.16
CA LEU A 159 -14.79 0.84 9.75
C LEU A 159 -14.05 0.17 10.90
N ARG A 160 -14.02 -1.16 10.84
CA ARG A 160 -13.30 -1.98 11.79
C ARG A 160 -11.83 -1.96 11.44
N PRO A 161 -10.92 -2.17 12.41
CA PRO A 161 -9.50 -2.22 12.14
C PRO A 161 -9.09 -3.28 11.12
N ALA A 162 -9.90 -4.34 10.96
CA ALA A 162 -9.62 -5.37 9.97
C ALA A 162 -9.98 -4.99 8.53
N ASP A 163 -10.85 -3.99 8.38
CA ASP A 163 -11.21 -3.46 7.07
C ASP A 163 -10.04 -2.62 6.51
N GLN A 164 -9.16 -2.09 7.38
CA GLN A 164 -7.89 -1.45 7.00
C GLN A 164 -6.90 -1.51 8.17
N TYR A 165 -5.92 -2.42 8.10
CA TYR A 165 -4.90 -2.53 9.13
C TYR A 165 -3.91 -1.36 9.06
N LEU A 166 -3.79 -0.61 10.15
CA LEU A 166 -2.76 0.42 10.28
C LEU A 166 -1.44 -0.17 10.76
N LYS A 167 -0.38 0.13 10.00
CA LYS A 167 1.00 -0.31 10.24
C LYS A 167 1.91 0.81 10.76
N GLY A 168 1.40 2.04 10.84
CA GLY A 168 2.06 3.18 11.50
C GLY A 168 1.62 3.36 12.96
N VAL A 169 2.14 4.39 13.62
CA VAL A 169 1.61 4.89 14.91
C VAL A 169 0.42 5.80 14.58
N GLU A 170 -0.82 5.60 15.03
CA GLU A 170 -1.27 5.19 16.35
C GLU A 170 -2.59 4.38 16.30
N GLY A 171 -2.57 3.22 16.96
CA GLY A 171 -3.67 2.50 17.61
C GLY A 171 -4.94 2.21 16.82
N PHE A 172 -5.08 1.03 16.20
CA PHE A 172 -6.21 0.10 16.37
C PHE A 172 -5.94 -1.20 15.60
N ALA A 173 -6.07 -2.36 16.24
CA ALA A 173 -6.07 -3.66 15.58
C ALA A 173 -7.04 -4.63 16.30
N ARG A 174 -8.17 -4.97 15.65
CA ARG A 174 -9.03 -6.15 15.86
C ARG A 174 -9.89 -6.48 14.61
N ASP A 175 -9.56 -7.61 13.94
CA ASP A 175 -10.31 -8.65 13.16
C ASP A 175 -11.79 -8.46 12.70
N VAL A 176 -12.35 -8.88 11.52
CA VAL A 176 -11.94 -9.51 10.21
C VAL A 176 -12.97 -9.13 9.09
N GLY A 177 -12.51 -8.98 7.83
CA GLY A 177 -13.25 -9.32 6.58
C GLY A 177 -12.97 -8.39 5.37
N PRO A 178 -12.69 -8.89 4.14
CA PRO A 178 -12.40 -8.03 2.98
C PRO A 178 -13.65 -7.31 2.47
N ARG A 179 -13.51 -6.01 2.17
CA ARG A 179 -14.59 -5.16 1.69
C ARG A 179 -14.54 -5.01 0.16
N VAL A 180 -15.71 -5.10 -0.47
CA VAL A 180 -15.92 -4.73 -1.88
C VAL A 180 -16.34 -3.25 -1.94
N ILE A 181 -15.59 -2.41 -2.66
CA ILE A 181 -16.00 -1.01 -2.90
C ILE A 181 -17.22 -1.02 -3.81
N SER A 182 -18.38 -0.58 -3.31
CA SER A 182 -19.55 -0.35 -4.15
C SER A 182 -19.42 1.02 -4.83
N ARG A 183 -19.43 1.04 -6.17
CA ARG A 183 -19.36 2.27 -7.00
C ARG A 183 -20.64 3.13 -6.94
N ALA A 184 -21.33 3.18 -5.81
CA ALA A 184 -22.61 3.89 -5.68
C ALA A 184 -22.56 5.03 -4.65
N THR A 185 -22.48 6.24 -5.20
CA THR A 185 -23.01 7.50 -4.65
C THR A 185 -22.44 7.96 -3.30
N GLY A 186 -21.13 8.18 -3.25
CA GLY A 186 -20.54 9.09 -2.27
C GLY A 186 -20.98 10.54 -2.51
N PRO A 187 -21.00 11.41 -1.47
CA PRO A 187 -21.45 12.79 -1.59
C PRO A 187 -20.56 13.56 -2.57
N ASN A 188 -21.19 14.07 -3.62
CA ASN A 188 -20.51 14.74 -4.73
C ASN A 188 -19.73 15.98 -4.25
N ARG A 189 -18.64 16.35 -4.95
CA ARG A 189 -17.66 17.42 -4.64
C ARG A 189 -18.22 18.70 -3.99
N ALA A 190 -19.42 19.12 -4.37
CA ALA A 190 -20.10 20.30 -3.82
C ALA A 190 -20.55 20.14 -2.36
N GLN A 191 -20.87 18.93 -1.91
CA GLN A 191 -21.30 18.62 -0.55
C GLN A 191 -20.11 18.60 0.42
N ARG A 192 -18.94 18.12 -0.02
CA ARG A 192 -17.70 18.14 0.78
C ARG A 192 -17.23 19.55 1.13
N ARG A 193 -17.30 20.49 0.16
CA ARG A 193 -16.93 21.91 0.38
C ARG A 193 -17.83 22.68 1.35
N LYS A 194 -19.06 22.23 1.59
CA LYS A 194 -19.99 22.86 2.55
C LYS A 194 -19.72 22.46 4.00
N LYS A 195 -19.14 21.28 4.23
CA LYS A 195 -18.86 20.76 5.58
C LYS A 195 -17.66 21.47 6.22
N ASN A 196 -16.63 21.82 5.44
CA ASN A 196 -15.44 22.55 5.91
C ASN A 196 -15.64 24.06 6.13
N ARG A 197 -16.89 24.54 6.15
CA ARG A 197 -17.25 25.97 6.33
C ARG A 197 -18.13 26.22 7.56
N ARG A 198 -18.22 25.26 8.49
CA ARG A 198 -18.94 25.41 9.75
C ARG A 198 -18.01 25.26 10.94
#